data_AF-A0A1G0CY53-F1
#
_entry.id   AF-A0A1G0CY53-F1
#
_cell.length_a   1.000
_cell.length_b   1.000
_cell.length_c   1.000
_cell.angle_alpha   90.00
_cell.angle_beta   90.00
_cell.angle_gamma   90.00
#
_symmetry.space_group_name_H-M   'P 1'
#
loop_
_entity.id
_entity.type
_entity.pdbx_description
1 polymer ?
#
loop_
_entity_poly.entity_id
_entity_poly.type
_entity_poly.pdbx_seq_one_letter_code
_entity_poly.pdbx_strand_id
1 'polypeptide(L)'
;RSAADLDLPMVAVSLASHAGYFRQEIDAQGRQMEHAATWERRHWAQPLDAKIAVQIDGHTVWIGAWLYVLESHMGGRQPVLLLDTDLNENGSDDREITHYLYGGDSVYRLKQEIVLGLGGVRLLQALGFTIRHYHMNEGHSALLGLELMRRYTYSNEHLRPGEPHYDLPRVRDLCSFTTHTPVEAGHDRFAYDLVQRILDNDFDIETIRRLAGEESLNMTRLALNLSEYVNGVARKHAEISNAMFPGYKVHAITNGVHPYTWAAEGFRQLYDHYLPGWCHEPQLLVRADCCIPDAAIWEAHVQAKQHLIEKVQALSGVTLKADVPIFGFARRMTAYKRPDLLFSDLERLRAIARNQPFQIVLAGKAHPQDENGKRLIEQLHAHARALAGTIPVVYLPDYDLALAQTLTAGVDVWLNTPLPPLEASGTSGMKAAFNGVPNLSVLDGWWIEGCLEGVTGWAIGDTAGMADGNAHALYDKLEQVVLPLYYGHSDGGWIRVMKGAISKNASYFNSHRMMRRYATEAYAR
;
A
#
# COMPACT_ATOMS: atom_id res chain seq x y z
N ARG A 1 -9.30 -5.65 8.47
CA ARG A 1 -8.73 -6.99 8.79
C ARG A 1 -8.20 -7.00 10.21
N SER A 2 -6.99 -6.51 10.52
CA SER A 2 -6.50 -6.53 11.92
C SER A 2 -7.36 -5.81 12.96
N ALA A 3 -8.10 -4.77 12.59
CA ALA A 3 -9.09 -4.19 13.50
C ALA A 3 -10.24 -5.16 13.83
N ALA A 4 -10.65 -6.01 12.88
CA ALA A 4 -11.64 -7.07 13.10
C ALA A 4 -11.06 -8.16 14.00
N ASP A 5 -9.85 -8.60 13.70
CA ASP A 5 -9.09 -9.58 14.49
C ASP A 5 -8.90 -9.18 15.96
N LEU A 6 -8.76 -7.87 16.21
CA LEU A 6 -8.52 -7.30 17.53
C LEU A 6 -9.79 -6.71 18.17
N ASP A 7 -10.96 -6.90 17.55
CA ASP A 7 -12.25 -6.33 17.96
C ASP A 7 -12.19 -4.83 18.30
N LEU A 8 -11.44 -4.06 17.51
CA LEU A 8 -11.34 -2.61 17.70
C LEU A 8 -12.63 -1.93 17.24
N PRO A 9 -13.24 -1.01 18.02
CA PRO A 9 -14.48 -0.34 17.63
C PRO A 9 -14.19 0.72 16.56
N MET A 10 -14.23 0.30 15.29
CA MET A 10 -13.86 1.12 14.14
C MET A 10 -14.94 1.04 13.05
N VAL A 11 -15.07 2.10 12.26
CA VAL A 11 -15.81 2.10 11.00
C VAL A 11 -14.90 2.69 9.94
N ALA A 12 -14.78 2.02 8.81
CA ALA A 12 -14.01 2.52 7.67
C ALA A 12 -14.95 3.21 6.66
N VAL A 13 -14.47 4.26 6.03
CA VAL A 13 -15.20 4.98 4.97
C VAL A 13 -14.30 5.07 3.74
N SER A 14 -14.85 4.76 2.56
CA SER A 14 -14.15 4.84 1.28
C SER A 14 -15.13 5.13 0.15
N LEU A 15 -14.63 5.38 -1.05
CA LEU A 15 -15.47 5.55 -2.25
C LEU A 15 -15.77 4.19 -2.89
N ALA A 16 -16.97 4.02 -3.44
CA ALA A 16 -17.38 2.85 -4.21
C ALA A 16 -16.95 2.98 -5.69
N SER A 17 -15.64 2.94 -5.98
CA SER A 17 -15.10 3.10 -7.34
C SER A 17 -15.65 2.07 -8.34
N HIS A 18 -16.71 2.40 -9.08
CA HIS A 18 -17.46 1.46 -9.93
C HIS A 18 -16.62 0.81 -11.04
N ALA A 19 -15.72 1.56 -11.67
CA ALA A 19 -14.81 1.09 -12.72
C ALA A 19 -13.42 0.72 -12.18
N GLY A 20 -13.24 0.74 -10.86
CA GLY A 20 -11.98 0.43 -10.19
C GLY A 20 -10.83 1.35 -10.62
N TYR A 21 -9.60 0.82 -10.57
CA TYR A 21 -8.43 1.50 -11.14
C TYR A 21 -8.35 1.23 -12.64
N PHE A 22 -8.05 -0.02 -13.03
CA PHE A 22 -8.24 -0.58 -14.36
C PHE A 22 -7.82 -2.07 -14.37
N ARG A 23 -8.35 -2.84 -15.33
CA ARG A 23 -7.89 -4.17 -15.70
C ARG A 23 -6.76 -4.04 -16.72
N GLN A 24 -5.63 -4.65 -16.43
CA GLN A 24 -4.46 -4.59 -17.30
C GLN A 24 -4.50 -5.73 -18.32
N GLU A 25 -4.22 -5.42 -19.57
CA GLU A 25 -3.87 -6.38 -20.60
C GLU A 25 -2.49 -6.02 -21.17
N ILE A 26 -1.74 -7.01 -21.63
CA ILE A 26 -0.45 -6.79 -22.29
C ILE A 26 -0.58 -7.25 -23.73
N ASP A 27 -0.31 -6.36 -24.67
CA ASP A 27 -0.35 -6.68 -26.10
C ASP A 27 0.85 -7.54 -26.56
N ALA A 28 0.85 -7.95 -27.83
CA ALA A 28 1.90 -8.79 -28.40
C ALA A 28 3.29 -8.12 -28.41
N GLN A 29 3.37 -6.79 -28.34
CA GLN A 29 4.62 -6.04 -28.29
C GLN A 29 5.15 -5.90 -26.86
N GLY A 30 4.29 -6.11 -25.86
CA GLY A 30 4.59 -5.95 -24.43
C GLY A 30 4.08 -4.64 -23.86
N ARG A 31 3.16 -3.95 -24.54
CA ARG A 31 2.60 -2.68 -24.07
C ARG A 31 1.38 -2.93 -23.20
N GLN A 32 1.25 -2.09 -22.19
CA GLN A 32 0.08 -2.07 -21.33
C GLN A 32 -1.13 -1.48 -22.06
N MET A 33 -2.26 -2.19 -22.00
CA MET A 33 -3.59 -1.71 -22.36
C MET A 33 -4.46 -1.67 -21.11
N GLU A 34 -5.20 -0.58 -20.94
CA GLU A 34 -6.10 -0.39 -19.81
C GLU A 34 -7.56 -0.59 -20.21
N HIS A 35 -8.27 -1.40 -19.43
CA HIS A 35 -9.71 -1.60 -19.56
C HIS A 35 -10.41 -1.22 -18.26
N ALA A 36 -11.67 -0.79 -18.33
CA ALA A 36 -12.46 -0.54 -17.13
C ALA A 36 -12.59 -1.82 -16.28
N ALA A 37 -12.33 -1.73 -14.98
CA ALA A 37 -12.48 -2.83 -14.03
C ALA A 37 -13.83 -2.73 -13.32
N THR A 38 -14.92 -2.87 -14.09
CA THR A 38 -16.28 -2.76 -13.58
C THR A 38 -16.65 -3.92 -12.66
N TRP A 39 -17.36 -3.63 -11.58
CA TRP A 39 -17.83 -4.64 -10.64
C TRP A 39 -19.21 -4.29 -10.09
N GLU A 40 -19.95 -5.32 -9.66
CA GLU A 40 -21.29 -5.17 -9.13
C GLU A 40 -21.28 -5.10 -7.60
N ARG A 41 -21.58 -3.91 -7.08
CA ARG A 41 -21.60 -3.58 -5.64
C ARG A 41 -22.45 -4.53 -4.82
N ARG A 42 -23.62 -4.89 -5.35
CA ARG A 42 -24.61 -5.79 -4.73
C ARG A 42 -24.08 -7.20 -4.46
N HIS A 43 -23.03 -7.64 -5.16
CA HIS A 43 -22.42 -8.95 -4.91
C HIS A 43 -21.57 -8.97 -3.63
N TRP A 44 -21.14 -7.81 -3.14
CA TRP A 44 -20.20 -7.71 -2.03
C TRP A 44 -20.75 -6.92 -0.84
N ALA A 45 -21.63 -5.94 -1.09
CA ALA A 45 -22.10 -5.00 -0.09
C ALA A 45 -23.62 -4.80 -0.17
N GLN A 46 -24.22 -4.41 0.94
CA GLN A 46 -25.65 -4.12 1.04
C GLN A 46 -25.90 -2.62 0.90
N PRO A 47 -26.89 -2.17 0.11
CA PRO A 47 -27.20 -0.75 0.03
C PRO A 47 -27.79 -0.26 1.35
N LEU A 48 -27.46 0.98 1.74
CA LEU A 48 -28.08 1.65 2.88
C LEU A 48 -29.10 2.69 2.39
N ASP A 49 -30.19 2.85 3.14
CA ASP A 49 -31.24 3.84 2.81
C ASP A 49 -30.81 5.28 3.10
N ALA A 50 -29.79 5.48 3.94
CA ALA A 50 -29.31 6.80 4.31
C ALA A 50 -28.67 7.50 3.09
N LYS A 51 -29.12 8.72 2.83
CA LYS A 51 -28.56 9.63 1.83
C LYS A 51 -28.31 10.99 2.47
N ILE A 52 -27.25 11.65 2.04
CA ILE A 52 -26.92 13.03 2.42
C ILE A 52 -26.72 13.87 1.16
N ALA A 53 -26.84 15.18 1.29
CA ALA A 53 -26.62 16.12 0.20
C ALA A 53 -25.40 17.02 0.50
N VAL A 54 -24.59 17.28 -0.52
CA VAL A 54 -23.45 18.20 -0.49
C VAL A 54 -23.53 19.10 -1.71
N GLN A 55 -23.29 20.41 -1.54
CA GLN A 55 -23.15 21.32 -2.68
C GLN A 55 -21.77 21.11 -3.29
N ILE A 56 -21.72 20.82 -4.59
CA ILE A 56 -20.49 20.61 -5.34
C ILE A 56 -20.68 21.31 -6.69
N ASP A 57 -19.88 22.35 -6.95
CA ASP A 57 -19.81 23.02 -8.27
C ASP A 57 -21.19 23.56 -8.72
N GLY A 58 -21.92 24.21 -7.81
CA GLY A 58 -23.27 24.73 -8.05
C GLY A 58 -24.39 23.70 -7.97
N HIS A 59 -24.07 22.41 -7.83
CA HIS A 59 -25.03 21.31 -7.88
C HIS A 59 -25.25 20.70 -6.50
N THR A 60 -26.50 20.32 -6.21
CA THR A 60 -26.81 19.48 -5.05
C THR A 60 -26.52 18.02 -5.39
N VAL A 61 -25.39 17.50 -4.93
CA VAL A 61 -24.98 16.10 -5.14
C VAL A 61 -25.43 15.25 -3.96
N TRP A 62 -26.25 14.24 -4.26
CA TRP A 62 -26.67 13.22 -3.31
C TRP A 62 -25.61 12.13 -3.17
N ILE A 63 -25.31 11.74 -1.94
CA ILE A 63 -24.34 10.70 -1.62
C ILE A 63 -25.04 9.65 -0.77
N GLY A 64 -25.02 8.41 -1.24
CA GLY A 64 -25.47 7.23 -0.52
C GLY A 64 -24.29 6.37 -0.09
N ALA A 65 -24.56 5.20 0.46
CA ALA A 65 -23.50 4.22 0.71
C ALA A 65 -23.96 2.77 0.64
N TRP A 66 -22.96 1.92 0.45
CA TRP A 66 -23.04 0.48 0.62
C TRP A 66 -22.30 0.06 1.88
N LEU A 67 -22.89 -0.85 2.65
CA LEU A 67 -22.27 -1.50 3.79
C LEU A 67 -21.63 -2.81 3.36
N TYR A 68 -20.30 -2.84 3.38
CA TYR A 68 -19.52 -4.07 3.36
C TYR A 68 -19.12 -4.42 4.80
N VAL A 69 -19.49 -5.60 5.28
CA VAL A 69 -19.06 -6.09 6.60
C VAL A 69 -17.87 -7.02 6.41
N LEU A 70 -16.69 -6.55 6.81
CA LEU A 70 -15.49 -7.37 6.79
C LEU A 70 -15.51 -8.31 7.99
N GLU A 71 -15.51 -9.61 7.71
CA GLU A 71 -15.44 -10.65 8.73
C GLU A 71 -14.01 -11.21 8.83
N SER A 72 -13.52 -11.31 10.06
CA SER A 72 -12.24 -11.93 10.38
C SER A 72 -12.38 -13.44 10.43
N HIS A 73 -11.28 -14.14 10.16
CA HIS A 73 -11.14 -15.57 10.46
C HIS A 73 -11.34 -15.90 11.95
N MET A 74 -11.23 -14.91 12.85
CA MET A 74 -11.44 -15.05 14.29
C MET A 74 -12.84 -14.62 14.75
N GLY A 75 -13.77 -14.35 13.82
CA GLY A 75 -15.17 -14.01 14.12
C GLY A 75 -15.46 -12.53 14.38
N GLY A 76 -14.43 -11.70 14.56
CA GLY A 76 -14.60 -10.25 14.66
C GLY A 76 -15.09 -9.62 13.35
N ARG A 77 -15.83 -8.51 13.45
CA ARG A 77 -16.51 -7.86 12.31
C ARG A 77 -16.22 -6.37 12.27
N GLN A 78 -16.04 -5.82 11.07
CA GLN A 78 -15.78 -4.38 10.88
C GLN A 78 -16.62 -3.82 9.75
N PRO A 79 -17.44 -2.78 9.98
CA PRO A 79 -18.18 -2.11 8.93
C PRO A 79 -17.25 -1.26 8.05
N VAL A 80 -17.45 -1.36 6.74
CA VAL A 80 -16.85 -0.51 5.73
C VAL A 80 -17.98 0.13 4.93
N LEU A 81 -18.10 1.45 5.03
CA LEU A 81 -19.03 2.25 4.26
C LEU A 81 -18.38 2.67 2.94
N LEU A 82 -18.99 2.27 1.83
CA LEU A 82 -18.56 2.62 0.49
C LEU A 82 -19.50 3.69 -0.07
N LEU A 83 -19.05 4.94 -0.06
CA LEU A 83 -19.80 6.11 -0.52
C LEU A 83 -20.00 6.06 -2.03
N ASP A 84 -21.20 6.40 -2.47
CA ASP A 84 -21.61 6.28 -3.86
C ASP A 84 -22.41 7.50 -4.31
N THR A 85 -22.06 8.04 -5.47
CA THR A 85 -22.79 9.13 -6.13
C THR A 85 -23.61 8.64 -7.32
N ASP A 86 -23.47 7.37 -7.72
CA ASP A 86 -24.24 6.74 -8.81
C ASP A 86 -25.69 6.47 -8.36
N LEU A 87 -26.42 7.57 -8.18
CA LEU A 87 -27.79 7.63 -7.69
C LEU A 87 -28.68 8.30 -8.73
N ASN A 88 -29.95 7.90 -8.78
CA ASN A 88 -30.92 8.46 -9.73
C ASN A 88 -31.25 9.93 -9.44
N GLU A 89 -31.00 10.40 -8.22
CA GLU A 89 -31.17 11.81 -7.83
C GLU A 89 -30.12 12.74 -8.46
N ASN A 90 -28.99 12.19 -8.92
CA ASN A 90 -27.87 12.96 -9.46
C ASN A 90 -27.91 13.04 -10.99
N GLY A 91 -27.40 14.14 -11.53
CA GLY A 91 -27.13 14.28 -12.97
C GLY A 91 -26.05 13.31 -13.44
N SER A 92 -25.92 13.13 -14.77
CA SER A 92 -24.94 12.21 -15.36
C SER A 92 -23.53 12.44 -14.82
N ASP A 93 -23.10 13.69 -14.79
CA ASP A 93 -21.72 14.06 -14.47
C ASP A 93 -21.42 13.84 -12.97
N ASP A 94 -22.41 14.06 -12.11
CA ASP A 94 -22.27 13.87 -10.66
C ASP A 94 -22.28 12.39 -10.26
N ARG A 95 -22.99 11.55 -11.03
CA ARG A 95 -22.93 10.08 -10.85
C ARG A 95 -21.54 9.53 -11.10
N GLU A 96 -20.80 10.12 -12.03
CA GLU A 96 -19.46 9.65 -12.39
C GLU A 96 -18.38 9.98 -11.35
N ILE A 97 -18.64 10.87 -10.37
CA ILE A 97 -17.64 11.24 -9.34
C ILE A 97 -17.05 10.00 -8.65
N THR A 98 -17.84 8.94 -8.47
CA THR A 98 -17.41 7.69 -7.83
C THR A 98 -17.12 6.56 -8.83
N HIS A 99 -16.94 6.83 -10.12
CA HIS A 99 -16.65 5.78 -11.11
C HIS A 99 -15.19 5.30 -11.07
N TYR A 100 -14.23 6.20 -11.29
CA TYR A 100 -12.82 5.84 -11.46
C TYR A 100 -11.99 6.13 -10.21
N LEU A 101 -11.14 5.18 -9.82
CA LEU A 101 -10.15 5.39 -8.76
C LEU A 101 -8.92 6.13 -9.34
N TYR A 102 -8.61 7.31 -8.80
CA TYR A 102 -7.50 8.17 -9.28
C TYR A 102 -7.62 8.54 -10.77
N GLY A 103 -8.84 8.67 -11.30
CA GLY A 103 -9.09 9.11 -12.66
C GLY A 103 -9.25 10.63 -12.79
N GLY A 104 -9.53 11.07 -14.03
CA GLY A 104 -9.94 12.45 -14.33
C GLY A 104 -8.83 13.48 -14.23
N ASP A 105 -9.25 14.72 -13.98
CA ASP A 105 -8.41 15.91 -13.80
C ASP A 105 -8.50 16.43 -12.35
N SER A 106 -7.91 17.61 -12.08
CA SER A 106 -7.97 18.23 -10.76
C SER A 106 -9.40 18.56 -10.30
N VAL A 107 -10.33 18.83 -11.23
CA VAL A 107 -11.75 19.08 -10.93
C VAL A 107 -12.38 17.81 -10.38
N TYR A 108 -12.29 16.72 -11.15
CA TYR A 108 -12.80 15.41 -10.77
C TYR A 108 -12.19 14.94 -9.45
N ARG A 109 -10.88 15.10 -9.29
CA ARG A 109 -10.16 14.74 -8.07
C ARG A 109 -10.69 15.47 -6.84
N LEU A 110 -10.87 16.80 -6.92
CA LEU A 110 -11.42 17.58 -5.80
C LEU A 110 -12.86 17.16 -5.48
N LYS A 111 -13.70 16.89 -6.48
CA LYS A 111 -15.06 16.36 -6.26
C LYS A 111 -15.03 15.03 -5.48
N GLN A 112 -14.10 14.12 -5.80
CA GLN A 112 -13.92 12.87 -5.06
C GLN A 112 -13.52 13.08 -3.60
N GLU A 113 -12.59 14.00 -3.34
CA GLU A 113 -12.15 14.31 -1.98
C GLU A 113 -13.24 15.00 -1.17
N ILE A 114 -14.14 15.75 -1.82
CA ILE A 114 -15.33 16.33 -1.17
C ILE A 114 -16.31 15.22 -0.77
N VAL A 115 -16.61 14.29 -1.67
CA VAL A 115 -17.47 13.14 -1.38
C VAL A 115 -16.89 12.32 -0.23
N LEU A 116 -15.58 12.01 -0.27
CA LEU A 116 -14.91 11.23 0.78
C LEU A 116 -14.85 11.97 2.11
N GLY A 117 -14.40 13.23 2.08
CA GLY A 117 -14.21 14.07 3.26
C GLY A 117 -15.53 14.49 3.86
N LEU A 118 -16.22 15.45 3.23
CA LEU A 118 -17.46 16.04 3.74
C LEU A 118 -18.58 15.01 3.76
N GLY A 119 -18.78 14.32 2.64
CA GLY A 119 -19.85 13.33 2.49
C GLY A 119 -19.69 12.17 3.47
N GLY A 120 -18.47 11.69 3.67
CA GLY A 120 -18.17 10.64 4.65
C GLY A 120 -18.56 11.03 6.07
N VAL A 121 -18.19 12.22 6.53
CA VAL A 121 -18.53 12.63 7.91
C VAL A 121 -20.03 12.87 8.08
N ARG A 122 -20.71 13.45 7.08
CA ARG A 122 -22.17 13.68 7.14
C ARG A 122 -22.94 12.38 7.14
N LEU A 123 -22.52 11.40 6.33
CA LEU A 123 -23.17 10.10 6.28
C LEU A 123 -23.01 9.34 7.60
N LEU A 124 -21.83 9.36 8.22
CA LEU A 124 -21.62 8.77 9.54
C LEU A 124 -22.60 9.33 10.58
N GLN A 125 -22.84 10.64 10.57
CA GLN A 125 -23.84 11.25 11.44
C GLN A 125 -25.27 10.83 11.09
N ALA A 126 -25.63 10.82 9.81
CA ALA A 126 -26.96 10.41 9.36
C ALA A 126 -27.29 8.96 9.76
N LEU A 127 -26.27 8.09 9.81
CA LEU A 127 -26.36 6.71 10.28
C LEU A 127 -26.32 6.58 11.82
N GLY A 128 -26.19 7.68 12.57
CA GLY A 128 -26.21 7.70 14.03
C GLY A 128 -24.88 7.32 14.69
N PHE A 129 -23.76 7.30 13.98
CA PHE A 129 -22.46 7.02 14.59
C PHE A 129 -22.01 8.17 15.50
N THR A 130 -21.57 7.81 16.71
CA THR A 130 -20.84 8.73 17.59
C THR A 130 -19.34 8.47 17.44
N ILE A 131 -18.69 9.24 16.57
CA ILE A 131 -17.27 9.11 16.31
C ILE A 131 -16.47 9.90 17.34
N ARG A 132 -15.58 9.21 18.06
CA ARG A 132 -14.66 9.83 19.02
C ARG A 132 -13.39 10.35 18.39
N HIS A 133 -12.95 9.70 17.31
CA HIS A 133 -11.69 10.00 16.66
C HIS A 133 -11.75 9.70 15.17
N TYR A 134 -11.18 10.58 14.36
CA TYR A 134 -11.08 10.47 12.90
C TYR A 134 -9.62 10.24 12.52
N HIS A 135 -9.40 9.27 11.62
CA HIS A 135 -8.07 8.99 11.10
C HIS A 135 -8.03 9.29 9.60
N MET A 136 -7.27 10.31 9.23
CA MET A 136 -6.99 10.68 7.85
C MET A 136 -5.83 9.83 7.33
N ASN A 137 -6.12 9.00 6.32
CA ASN A 137 -5.12 8.18 5.64
C ASN A 137 -4.69 8.86 4.34
N GLU A 138 -3.57 9.60 4.39
CA GLU A 138 -3.12 10.53 3.34
C GLU A 138 -4.07 11.74 3.14
N GLY A 139 -3.55 12.78 2.46
CA GLY A 139 -4.22 14.07 2.29
C GLY A 139 -5.61 14.03 1.67
N HIS A 140 -5.95 12.98 0.90
CA HIS A 140 -7.23 12.86 0.18
C HIS A 140 -8.48 12.90 1.07
N SER A 141 -8.30 12.65 2.37
CA SER A 141 -9.38 12.67 3.37
C SER A 141 -9.42 13.97 4.18
N ALA A 142 -8.51 14.92 3.93
CA ALA A 142 -8.33 16.12 4.76
C ALA A 142 -9.54 17.04 4.80
N LEU A 143 -10.40 17.02 3.77
CA LEU A 143 -11.62 17.82 3.76
C LEU A 143 -12.65 17.38 4.82
N LEU A 144 -12.50 16.19 5.43
CA LEU A 144 -13.26 15.84 6.62
C LEU A 144 -13.06 16.86 7.75
N GLY A 145 -11.85 17.44 7.83
CA GLY A 145 -11.53 18.47 8.81
C GLY A 145 -12.35 19.75 8.62
N LEU A 146 -12.69 20.12 7.38
CA LEU A 146 -13.57 21.26 7.10
C LEU A 146 -14.99 21.02 7.62
N GLU A 147 -15.53 19.81 7.40
CA GLU A 147 -16.84 19.43 7.93
C GLU A 147 -16.84 19.39 9.47
N LEU A 148 -15.73 19.03 10.11
CA LEU A 148 -15.59 19.14 11.57
C LEU A 148 -15.51 20.60 12.03
N MET A 149 -14.79 21.48 11.32
CA MET A 149 -14.76 22.92 11.63
C MET A 149 -16.16 23.51 11.63
N ARG A 150 -16.98 23.20 10.62
CA ARG A 150 -18.38 23.64 10.54
C ARG A 150 -19.20 23.21 11.75
N ARG A 151 -18.95 22.00 12.29
CA ARG A 151 -19.66 21.50 13.49
C ARG A 151 -19.25 22.22 14.78
N TYR A 152 -17.99 22.66 14.86
CA TYR A 152 -17.44 23.36 16.02
C TYR A 152 -17.20 24.84 15.71
N THR A 153 -18.19 25.49 15.07
CA THR A 153 -18.19 26.94 14.85
C THR A 153 -18.66 27.65 16.13
N TYR A 154 -17.94 28.69 16.55
CA TYR A 154 -18.38 29.53 17.66
C TYR A 154 -19.63 30.33 17.27
N SER A 155 -20.54 30.53 18.21
CA SER A 155 -21.63 31.49 18.00
C SER A 155 -21.04 32.90 17.85
N ASN A 156 -21.57 33.69 16.89
CA ASN A 156 -21.11 35.04 16.57
C ASN A 156 -21.07 35.99 17.78
N GLU A 157 -21.87 35.73 18.81
CA GLU A 157 -21.91 36.52 20.05
C GLU A 157 -20.64 36.36 20.91
N HIS A 158 -19.85 35.30 20.69
CA HIS A 158 -18.66 34.97 21.48
C HIS A 158 -17.34 35.36 20.82
N LEU A 159 -17.36 35.92 19.60
CA LEU A 159 -16.16 36.20 18.81
C LEU A 159 -15.70 37.65 18.99
N ARG A 160 -14.43 37.84 19.36
CA ARG A 160 -13.76 39.15 19.27
C ARG A 160 -13.27 39.40 17.84
N PRO A 161 -13.11 40.68 17.43
CA PRO A 161 -12.53 40.98 16.12
C PRO A 161 -11.17 40.30 15.93
N GLY A 162 -11.07 39.44 14.91
CA GLY A 162 -9.85 38.69 14.57
C GLY A 162 -9.73 37.29 15.19
N GLU A 163 -10.68 36.85 16.03
CA GLU A 163 -10.71 35.46 16.50
C GLU A 163 -11.22 34.51 15.40
N PRO A 164 -10.65 33.29 15.30
CA PRO A 164 -11.10 32.32 14.31
C PRO A 164 -12.55 31.89 14.61
N HIS A 165 -13.38 31.83 13.57
CA HIS A 165 -14.78 31.40 13.69
C HIS A 165 -14.95 29.94 14.16
N TYR A 166 -13.87 29.14 14.09
CA TYR A 166 -13.88 27.71 14.37
C TYR A 166 -13.01 27.36 15.57
N ASP A 167 -13.46 26.40 16.36
CA ASP A 167 -12.66 25.77 17.42
C ASP A 167 -11.66 24.78 16.81
N LEU A 168 -10.59 25.32 16.20
CA LEU A 168 -9.52 24.53 15.60
C LEU A 168 -8.84 23.58 16.59
N PRO A 169 -8.57 23.96 17.87
CA PRO A 169 -8.07 23.02 18.87
C PRO A 169 -8.97 21.79 19.02
N ARG A 170 -10.30 21.97 19.09
CA ARG A 170 -11.24 20.86 19.17
C ARG A 170 -11.22 19.96 17.94
N VAL A 171 -11.08 20.53 16.74
CA VAL A 171 -10.99 19.73 15.51
C VAL A 171 -9.70 18.90 15.48
N ARG A 172 -8.56 19.49 15.89
CA ARG A 172 -7.26 18.81 15.98
C ARG A 172 -7.32 17.61 16.92
N ASP A 173 -7.89 17.81 18.10
CA ASP A 173 -8.05 16.79 19.14
C ASP A 173 -8.80 15.55 18.64
N LEU A 174 -9.75 15.74 17.71
CA LEU A 174 -10.52 14.66 17.11
C LEU A 174 -9.82 13.94 15.95
N CYS A 175 -8.64 14.39 15.50
CA CYS A 175 -8.04 13.95 14.24
C CYS A 175 -6.61 13.42 14.40
N SER A 176 -6.33 12.32 13.70
CA SER A 176 -4.97 11.87 13.39
C SER A 176 -4.74 11.83 11.89
N PHE A 177 -3.49 12.03 11.48
CA PHE A 177 -3.08 12.01 10.09
C PHE A 177 -1.88 11.08 9.86
N THR A 178 -2.01 10.13 8.94
CA THR A 178 -0.87 9.36 8.43
C THR A 178 -0.47 9.86 7.04
N THR A 179 0.79 10.25 6.87
CA THR A 179 1.41 10.54 5.56
C THR A 179 2.15 9.31 5.04
N HIS A 180 2.03 9.03 3.74
CA HIS A 180 2.71 7.92 3.04
C HIS A 180 3.69 8.41 1.98
N THR A 181 3.67 9.70 1.68
CA THR A 181 4.34 10.28 0.52
C THR A 181 5.70 10.86 0.92
N PRO A 182 6.82 10.34 0.39
CA PRO A 182 8.17 10.79 0.77
C PRO A 182 8.66 12.00 -0.03
N VAL A 183 7.86 12.53 -0.97
CA VAL A 183 8.22 13.67 -1.84
C VAL A 183 7.11 14.69 -1.96
N GLU A 184 7.48 15.97 -1.97
CA GLU A 184 6.52 17.08 -1.98
C GLU A 184 5.59 17.09 -3.21
N ALA A 185 6.11 16.64 -4.37
CA ALA A 185 5.36 16.56 -5.62
C ALA A 185 4.24 15.50 -5.62
N GLY A 186 4.21 14.59 -4.63
CA GLY A 186 3.17 13.57 -4.51
C GLY A 186 1.95 13.99 -3.70
N HIS A 187 1.90 15.24 -3.20
CA HIS A 187 0.77 15.75 -2.43
C HIS A 187 -0.20 16.53 -3.31
N ASP A 188 -1.49 16.21 -3.19
CA ASP A 188 -2.55 16.87 -3.95
C ASP A 188 -2.64 18.37 -3.58
N ARG A 189 -2.69 19.21 -4.61
CA ARG A 189 -2.79 20.68 -4.53
C ARG A 189 -3.85 21.19 -5.49
N PHE A 190 -4.72 22.06 -5.00
CA PHE A 190 -5.78 22.67 -5.81
C PHE A 190 -5.67 24.19 -5.77
N ALA A 191 -5.77 24.84 -6.93
CA ALA A 191 -5.78 26.29 -7.02
C ALA A 191 -7.06 26.86 -6.37
N TYR A 192 -6.96 28.00 -5.70
CA TYR A 192 -8.07 28.51 -4.88
C TYR A 192 -9.29 28.97 -5.69
N ASP A 193 -9.10 29.39 -6.93
CA ASP A 193 -10.18 29.66 -7.88
C ASP A 193 -11.04 28.41 -8.12
N LEU A 194 -10.38 27.25 -8.29
CA LEU A 194 -11.04 25.96 -8.41
C LEU A 194 -11.77 25.58 -7.11
N VAL A 195 -11.11 25.76 -5.97
CA VAL A 195 -11.69 25.42 -4.65
C VAL A 195 -12.92 26.25 -4.36
N GLN A 196 -12.89 27.56 -4.58
CA GLN A 196 -14.01 28.47 -4.38
C GLN A 196 -15.19 28.12 -5.28
N ARG A 197 -14.93 27.80 -6.54
CA ARG A 197 -15.96 27.37 -7.49
C ARG A 197 -16.62 26.07 -7.06
N ILE A 198 -15.85 25.07 -6.62
CA ILE A 198 -16.40 23.74 -6.31
C ILE A 198 -17.07 23.69 -4.94
N LEU A 199 -16.57 24.40 -3.92
CA LEU A 199 -17.12 24.39 -2.56
C LEU A 199 -18.18 25.48 -2.29
N ASP A 200 -18.51 26.33 -3.26
CA ASP A 200 -19.60 27.33 -3.20
C ASP A 200 -19.67 28.22 -1.94
N ASN A 201 -18.51 28.74 -1.49
CA ASN A 201 -18.40 29.66 -0.34
C ASN A 201 -18.96 29.13 1.01
N ASP A 202 -19.21 27.83 1.13
CA ASP A 202 -19.67 27.21 2.40
C ASP A 202 -18.63 27.31 3.54
N PHE A 203 -17.39 27.69 3.20
CA PHE A 203 -16.27 27.80 4.12
C PHE A 203 -15.53 29.13 3.94
N ASP A 204 -15.01 29.65 5.05
CA ASP A 204 -14.14 30.83 5.04
C ASP A 204 -12.80 30.51 4.35
N ILE A 205 -12.64 31.01 3.13
CA ILE A 205 -11.46 30.77 2.31
C ILE A 205 -10.17 31.30 2.94
N GLU A 206 -10.25 32.39 3.71
CA GLU A 206 -9.08 32.96 4.36
C GLU A 206 -8.58 32.04 5.49
N THR A 207 -9.49 31.40 6.21
CA THR A 207 -9.12 30.33 7.14
C THR A 207 -8.52 29.13 6.41
N ILE A 208 -9.09 28.69 5.29
CA ILE A 208 -8.52 27.58 4.51
C ILE A 208 -7.11 27.94 4.02
N ARG A 209 -6.87 29.16 3.53
CA ARG A 209 -5.55 29.66 3.12
C ARG A 209 -4.52 29.56 4.23
N ARG A 210 -4.88 30.01 5.44
CA ARG A 210 -4.00 29.89 6.61
C ARG A 210 -3.68 28.43 6.97
N LEU A 211 -4.61 27.51 6.77
CA LEU A 211 -4.45 26.09 7.14
C LEU A 211 -3.77 25.26 6.04
N ALA A 212 -4.01 25.56 4.77
CA ALA A 212 -3.53 24.75 3.65
C ALA A 212 -2.35 25.38 2.90
N GLY A 213 -2.10 26.67 3.09
CA GLY A 213 -1.03 27.44 2.45
C GLY A 213 -1.56 28.54 1.54
N GLU A 214 -0.81 29.63 1.40
CA GLU A 214 -1.24 30.85 0.71
C GLU A 214 -1.49 30.67 -0.80
N GLU A 215 -0.68 29.85 -1.48
CA GLU A 215 -0.70 29.73 -2.93
C GLU A 215 -1.80 28.78 -3.45
N SER A 216 -2.05 27.70 -2.73
CA SER A 216 -3.00 26.65 -3.12
C SER A 216 -3.46 25.85 -1.91
N LEU A 217 -4.62 25.19 -2.04
CA LEU A 217 -5.10 24.20 -1.09
C LEU A 217 -4.20 22.98 -1.16
N ASN A 218 -3.16 22.92 -0.32
CA ASN A 218 -2.33 21.73 -0.13
C ASN A 218 -2.99 20.80 0.90
N MET A 219 -3.45 19.65 0.43
CA MET A 219 -4.22 18.70 1.23
C MET A 219 -3.45 18.14 2.42
N THR A 220 -2.14 17.93 2.25
CA THR A 220 -1.26 17.47 3.33
C THR A 220 -1.09 18.54 4.40
N ARG A 221 -0.86 19.81 4.01
CA ARG A 221 -0.78 20.92 4.99
C ARG A 221 -2.08 21.12 5.73
N LEU A 222 -3.21 21.00 5.04
CA LEU A 222 -4.53 21.03 5.67
C LEU A 222 -4.66 19.93 6.72
N ALA A 223 -4.34 18.68 6.37
CA ALA A 223 -4.40 17.55 7.30
C ALA A 223 -3.47 17.72 8.51
N LEU A 224 -2.23 18.16 8.27
CA LEU A 224 -1.24 18.46 9.30
C LEU A 224 -1.74 19.53 10.28
N ASN A 225 -2.35 20.61 9.75
CA ASN A 225 -2.86 21.70 10.57
C ASN A 225 -4.19 21.40 11.26
N LEU A 226 -4.86 20.30 10.91
CA LEU A 226 -6.13 19.87 11.50
C LEU A 226 -6.04 18.57 12.28
N SER A 227 -4.84 18.06 12.56
CA SER A 227 -4.63 16.82 13.32
C SER A 227 -3.68 17.01 14.48
N GLU A 228 -4.00 16.43 15.63
CA GLU A 228 -3.14 16.45 16.82
C GLU A 228 -2.00 15.41 16.72
N TYR A 229 -2.30 14.22 16.20
CA TYR A 229 -1.30 13.17 16.02
C TYR A 229 -1.00 12.94 14.55
N VAL A 230 0.26 13.15 14.17
CA VAL A 230 0.77 12.92 12.81
C VAL A 230 1.80 11.81 12.84
N ASN A 231 1.71 10.85 11.92
CA ASN A 231 2.73 9.83 11.77
C ASN A 231 3.09 9.51 10.31
N GLY A 232 4.34 9.08 10.12
CA GLY A 232 4.81 8.36 8.96
C GLY A 232 4.72 6.85 9.17
N VAL A 233 5.08 6.11 8.12
CA VAL A 233 4.83 4.66 7.97
C VAL A 233 6.07 3.78 8.10
N ALA A 234 7.20 4.38 8.41
CA ALA A 234 8.48 3.76 8.75
C ALA A 234 9.30 4.78 9.55
N ARG A 235 10.33 4.33 10.26
CA ARG A 235 11.21 5.24 11.03
C ARG A 235 11.90 6.24 10.11
N LYS A 236 12.50 5.75 9.02
CA LYS A 236 13.19 6.61 8.05
C LYS A 236 12.23 7.60 7.38
N HIS A 237 11.01 7.15 7.07
CA HIS A 237 9.99 8.01 6.50
C HIS A 237 9.57 9.14 7.43
N ALA A 238 9.45 8.87 8.73
CA ALA A 238 9.15 9.91 9.72
C ALA A 238 10.29 10.94 9.77
N GLU A 239 11.56 10.54 9.75
CA GLU A 239 12.70 11.47 9.66
C GLU A 239 12.60 12.39 8.43
N ILE A 240 12.34 11.81 7.25
CA ILE A 240 12.18 12.56 5.99
C ILE A 240 10.98 13.51 6.08
N SER A 241 9.87 13.05 6.64
CA SER A 241 8.65 13.85 6.79
C SER A 241 8.85 15.05 7.72
N ASN A 242 9.59 14.88 8.84
CA ASN A 242 9.93 15.99 9.73
C ASN A 242 10.83 17.03 9.03
N ALA A 243 11.73 16.58 8.15
CA ALA A 243 12.57 17.49 7.36
C ALA A 243 11.76 18.22 6.27
N MET A 244 10.80 17.55 5.65
CA MET A 244 9.92 18.14 4.61
C MET A 244 8.92 19.14 5.18
N PHE A 245 8.42 18.88 6.39
CA PHE A 245 7.42 19.73 7.06
C PHE A 245 8.01 20.29 8.37
N PRO A 246 8.93 21.27 8.28
CA PRO A 246 9.51 21.87 9.47
C PRO A 246 8.43 22.52 10.34
N GLY A 247 8.51 22.32 11.65
CA GLY A 247 7.52 22.81 12.63
C GLY A 247 6.44 21.80 13.00
N TYR A 248 6.31 20.69 12.27
CA TYR A 248 5.44 19.58 12.63
C TYR A 248 6.26 18.45 13.27
N LYS A 249 5.64 17.71 14.19
CA LYS A 249 6.21 16.51 14.79
C LYS A 249 5.58 15.28 14.16
N VAL A 250 6.30 14.62 13.27
CA VAL A 250 5.86 13.38 12.63
C VAL A 250 6.42 12.18 13.39
N HIS A 251 5.53 11.41 14.02
CA HIS A 251 5.85 10.15 14.69
C HIS A 251 6.07 9.01 13.68
N ALA A 252 6.58 7.85 14.14
CA ALA A 252 6.77 6.68 13.29
C ALA A 252 5.92 5.50 13.77
N ILE A 253 4.89 5.13 13.01
CA ILE A 253 4.19 3.84 13.17
C ILE A 253 4.53 2.99 11.95
N THR A 254 5.56 2.14 12.08
CA THR A 254 6.00 1.29 10.97
C THR A 254 4.87 0.37 10.53
N ASN A 255 4.61 0.34 9.21
CA ASN A 255 3.58 -0.50 8.61
C ASN A 255 3.75 -1.99 8.96
N GLY A 256 2.66 -2.73 8.82
CA GLY A 256 2.66 -4.19 8.88
C GLY A 256 1.55 -4.77 8.02
N VAL A 257 1.62 -6.07 7.78
CA VAL A 257 0.63 -6.78 6.93
C VAL A 257 -0.16 -7.80 7.74
N HIS A 258 -1.35 -8.14 7.23
CA HIS A 258 -2.28 -9.04 7.91
C HIS A 258 -1.75 -10.49 7.91
N PRO A 259 -1.36 -11.05 9.08
CA PRO A 259 -0.68 -12.34 9.16
C PRO A 259 -1.43 -13.45 8.43
N TYR A 260 -2.71 -13.64 8.77
CA TYR A 260 -3.51 -14.75 8.25
C TYR A 260 -3.76 -14.67 6.74
N THR A 261 -3.85 -13.46 6.18
CA THR A 261 -4.08 -13.27 4.74
C THR A 261 -2.83 -13.51 3.91
N TRP A 262 -1.65 -13.24 4.47
CA TRP A 262 -0.39 -13.28 3.72
C TRP A 262 0.44 -14.54 3.97
N ALA A 263 0.11 -15.33 4.98
CA ALA A 263 0.62 -16.70 5.10
C ALA A 263 -0.14 -17.63 4.15
N ALA A 264 0.57 -18.34 3.29
CA ALA A 264 0.04 -19.39 2.44
C ALA A 264 -0.49 -20.56 3.27
N GLU A 265 -1.37 -21.37 2.69
CA GLU A 265 -2.06 -22.45 3.41
C GLU A 265 -1.09 -23.41 4.11
N GLY A 266 -0.03 -23.87 3.42
CA GLY A 266 0.99 -24.74 4.02
C GLY A 266 1.71 -24.10 5.22
N PHE A 267 1.99 -22.79 5.16
CA PHE A 267 2.57 -22.06 6.28
C PHE A 267 1.58 -21.85 7.42
N ARG A 268 0.29 -21.62 7.13
CA ARG A 268 -0.76 -21.52 8.17
C ARG A 268 -0.86 -22.82 8.97
N GLN A 269 -0.96 -23.95 8.28
CA GLN A 269 -0.99 -25.28 8.91
C GLN A 269 0.28 -25.57 9.72
N LEU A 270 1.44 -25.19 9.18
CA LEU A 270 2.72 -25.32 9.87
C LEU A 270 2.74 -24.51 11.17
N TYR A 271 2.30 -23.25 11.12
CA TYR A 271 2.26 -22.39 12.30
C TYR A 271 1.21 -22.84 13.31
N ASP A 272 0.04 -23.30 12.87
CA ASP A 272 -1.00 -23.86 13.75
C ASP A 272 -0.48 -25.07 14.54
N HIS A 273 0.36 -25.91 13.90
CA HIS A 273 0.94 -27.08 14.54
C HIS A 273 2.05 -26.73 15.55
N TYR A 274 3.03 -25.93 15.15
CA TYR A 274 4.23 -25.68 15.96
C TYR A 274 4.14 -24.44 16.85
N LEU A 275 3.28 -23.47 16.51
CA LEU A 275 3.14 -22.17 17.17
C LEU A 275 1.65 -21.82 17.35
N PRO A 276 0.87 -22.65 18.06
CA PRO A 276 -0.56 -22.43 18.24
C PRO A 276 -0.82 -21.05 18.83
N GLY A 277 -1.76 -20.32 18.23
CA GLY A 277 -2.09 -18.93 18.60
C GLY A 277 -1.35 -17.84 17.83
N TRP A 278 -0.46 -18.18 16.89
CA TRP A 278 0.28 -17.20 16.06
C TRP A 278 -0.65 -16.20 15.33
N CYS A 279 -1.86 -16.61 14.99
CA CYS A 279 -2.85 -15.76 14.33
C CYS A 279 -3.39 -14.64 15.23
N HIS A 280 -3.53 -14.90 16.55
CA HIS A 280 -3.89 -13.90 17.56
C HIS A 280 -2.67 -13.07 17.99
N GLU A 281 -1.53 -13.74 18.16
CA GLU A 281 -0.26 -13.18 18.63
C GLU A 281 0.87 -13.47 17.64
N PRO A 282 0.97 -12.71 16.52
CA PRO A 282 1.99 -12.95 15.51
C PRO A 282 3.42 -12.83 16.02
N GLN A 283 3.64 -12.22 17.18
CA GLN A 283 4.94 -12.18 17.84
C GLN A 283 5.47 -13.59 18.16
N LEU A 284 4.60 -14.60 18.30
CA LEU A 284 5.01 -16.00 18.52
C LEU A 284 5.87 -16.55 17.38
N LEU A 285 5.75 -16.00 16.16
CA LEU A 285 6.59 -16.36 15.02
C LEU A 285 8.09 -16.14 15.29
N VAL A 286 8.46 -15.34 16.30
CA VAL A 286 9.86 -15.18 16.73
C VAL A 286 10.52 -16.51 17.10
N ARG A 287 9.73 -17.53 17.46
CA ARG A 287 10.20 -18.87 17.84
C ARG A 287 10.30 -19.83 16.64
N ALA A 288 10.01 -19.39 15.42
CA ALA A 288 10.04 -20.24 14.23
C ALA A 288 11.42 -20.89 13.98
N ASP A 289 12.50 -20.20 14.36
CA ASP A 289 13.87 -20.68 14.21
C ASP A 289 14.18 -21.93 15.07
N CYS A 290 13.67 -21.97 16.30
CA CYS A 290 13.92 -23.03 17.28
C CYS A 290 12.80 -24.09 17.36
N CYS A 291 11.56 -23.74 17.03
CA CYS A 291 10.41 -24.64 17.24
C CYS A 291 9.98 -25.40 15.98
N ILE A 292 10.26 -24.87 14.79
CA ILE A 292 9.82 -25.48 13.53
C ILE A 292 10.98 -26.27 12.91
N PRO A 293 10.83 -27.55 12.56
CA PRO A 293 11.86 -28.31 11.85
C PRO A 293 12.16 -27.75 10.46
N ASP A 294 13.43 -27.83 10.04
CA ASP A 294 13.88 -27.32 8.73
C ASP A 294 13.12 -27.97 7.56
N ALA A 295 12.88 -29.29 7.64
CA ALA A 295 12.18 -30.02 6.59
C ALA A 295 10.73 -29.54 6.40
N ALA A 296 10.06 -29.16 7.48
CA ALA A 296 8.67 -28.72 7.46
C ALA A 296 8.53 -27.31 6.84
N ILE A 297 9.49 -26.42 7.08
CA ILE A 297 9.58 -25.11 6.39
C ILE A 297 9.78 -25.31 4.89
N TRP A 298 10.70 -26.20 4.52
CA TRP A 298 11.01 -26.47 3.12
C TRP A 298 9.82 -27.08 2.38
N GLU A 299 9.11 -28.03 2.99
CA GLU A 299 7.92 -28.64 2.41
C GLU A 299 6.80 -27.61 2.17
N ALA A 300 6.51 -26.75 3.16
CA ALA A 300 5.53 -25.69 3.00
C ALA A 300 5.90 -24.72 1.87
N HIS A 301 7.18 -24.39 1.73
CA HIS A 301 7.68 -23.55 0.64
C HIS A 301 7.58 -24.21 -0.73
N VAL A 302 7.94 -25.49 -0.85
CA VAL A 302 7.82 -26.24 -2.10
C VAL A 302 6.36 -26.28 -2.59
N GLN A 303 5.39 -26.44 -1.69
CA GLN A 303 3.97 -26.37 -2.03
C GLN A 303 3.57 -24.99 -2.57
N ALA A 304 4.00 -23.91 -1.90
CA ALA A 304 3.73 -22.55 -2.35
C ALA A 304 4.38 -22.23 -3.70
N LYS A 305 5.62 -22.69 -3.90
CA LYS A 305 6.36 -22.55 -5.16
C LYS A 305 5.69 -23.30 -6.30
N GLN A 306 5.24 -24.53 -6.07
CA GLN A 306 4.52 -25.31 -7.06
C GLN A 306 3.23 -24.61 -7.50
N HIS A 307 2.47 -24.04 -6.55
CA HIS A 307 1.28 -23.25 -6.87
C HIS A 307 1.60 -22.03 -7.75
N LEU A 308 2.71 -21.33 -7.49
CA LEU A 308 3.16 -20.24 -8.35
C LEU A 308 3.53 -20.73 -9.76
N ILE A 309 4.24 -21.85 -9.89
CA ILE A 309 4.63 -22.42 -11.18
C ILE A 309 3.38 -22.74 -12.01
N GLU A 310 2.37 -23.36 -11.40
CA GLU A 310 1.09 -23.65 -12.05
C GLU A 310 0.36 -22.37 -12.49
N LYS A 311 0.36 -21.35 -11.63
CA LYS A 311 -0.24 -20.04 -11.97
C LYS A 311 0.48 -19.37 -13.13
N VAL A 312 1.81 -19.42 -13.15
CA VAL A 312 2.63 -18.89 -14.25
C VAL A 312 2.35 -19.64 -15.55
N GLN A 313 2.29 -20.97 -15.51
CA GLN A 313 1.94 -21.79 -16.67
C GLN A 313 0.55 -21.44 -17.21
N ALA A 314 -0.44 -21.29 -16.33
CA ALA A 314 -1.81 -20.98 -16.71
C ALA A 314 -1.96 -19.58 -17.33
N LEU A 315 -1.21 -18.59 -16.84
CA LEU A 315 -1.31 -17.20 -17.30
C LEU A 315 -0.40 -16.85 -18.48
N SER A 316 0.71 -17.56 -18.66
CA SER A 316 1.73 -17.20 -19.66
C SER A 316 2.10 -18.32 -20.63
N GLY A 317 1.71 -19.57 -20.34
CA GLY A 317 2.14 -20.75 -21.09
C GLY A 317 3.60 -21.17 -20.82
N VAL A 318 4.36 -20.41 -20.02
CA VAL A 318 5.76 -20.71 -19.69
C VAL A 318 5.85 -21.67 -18.52
N THR A 319 6.57 -22.79 -18.72
CA THR A 319 6.84 -23.76 -17.66
C THR A 319 8.12 -23.41 -16.93
N LEU A 320 8.00 -23.00 -15.66
CA LEU A 320 9.14 -22.82 -14.76
C LEU A 320 9.56 -24.16 -14.14
N LYS A 321 10.84 -24.29 -13.83
CA LYS A 321 11.43 -25.46 -13.17
C LYS A 321 11.39 -25.32 -11.64
N ALA A 322 10.98 -26.37 -10.94
CA ALA A 322 10.82 -26.36 -9.49
C ALA A 322 12.15 -26.36 -8.71
N ASP A 323 13.19 -26.97 -9.27
CA ASP A 323 14.54 -27.06 -8.70
C ASP A 323 15.39 -25.79 -8.91
N VAL A 324 14.96 -24.87 -9.78
CA VAL A 324 15.65 -23.61 -10.09
C VAL A 324 15.04 -22.46 -9.27
N PRO A 325 15.84 -21.56 -8.65
CA PRO A 325 15.30 -20.46 -7.85
C PRO A 325 14.52 -19.45 -8.70
N ILE A 326 13.43 -18.93 -8.14
CA ILE A 326 12.55 -17.91 -8.73
C ILE A 326 12.72 -16.59 -7.98
N PHE A 327 13.10 -15.54 -8.70
CA PHE A 327 13.16 -14.17 -8.19
C PHE A 327 11.87 -13.44 -8.55
N GLY A 328 11.17 -12.92 -7.54
CA GLY A 328 9.92 -12.19 -7.69
C GLY A 328 10.10 -10.69 -7.60
N PHE A 329 9.47 -9.94 -8.51
CA PHE A 329 9.30 -8.50 -8.38
C PHE A 329 7.87 -8.12 -8.78
N ALA A 330 7.10 -7.52 -7.87
CA ALA A 330 5.83 -6.91 -8.28
C ALA A 330 5.45 -5.63 -7.55
N ARG A 331 5.37 -4.53 -8.32
CA ARG A 331 5.11 -3.17 -7.81
C ARG A 331 4.43 -2.31 -8.87
N ARG A 332 4.01 -1.09 -8.50
CA ARG A 332 3.66 -0.05 -9.47
C ARG A 332 4.89 0.23 -10.36
N MET A 333 4.67 0.31 -11.66
CA MET A 333 5.73 0.52 -12.65
C MET A 333 5.99 2.02 -12.79
N THR A 334 6.90 2.53 -11.96
CA THR A 334 7.36 3.93 -11.94
C THR A 334 8.88 3.98 -11.87
N ALA A 335 9.49 5.05 -12.40
CA ALA A 335 10.95 5.15 -12.55
C ALA A 335 11.72 4.94 -11.24
N TYR A 336 11.25 5.50 -10.12
CA TYR A 336 11.95 5.37 -8.84
C TYR A 336 11.95 3.95 -8.25
N LYS A 337 11.10 3.03 -8.73
CA LYS A 337 11.10 1.63 -8.27
C LYS A 337 12.17 0.78 -8.97
N ARG A 338 12.75 1.28 -10.06
CA ARG A 338 13.83 0.67 -10.87
C ARG A 338 13.64 -0.84 -11.15
N PRO A 339 12.49 -1.27 -11.71
CA PRO A 339 12.27 -2.68 -12.08
C PRO A 339 13.26 -3.19 -13.13
N ASP A 340 13.89 -2.28 -13.88
CA ASP A 340 14.90 -2.51 -14.91
C ASP A 340 16.33 -2.67 -14.35
N LEU A 341 16.58 -2.42 -13.06
CA LEU A 341 17.93 -2.46 -12.48
C LEU A 341 18.60 -3.84 -12.64
N LEU A 342 17.83 -4.92 -12.56
CA LEU A 342 18.33 -6.29 -12.77
C LEU A 342 18.79 -6.53 -14.23
N PHE A 343 18.32 -5.72 -15.16
CA PHE A 343 18.53 -5.87 -16.60
C PHE A 343 19.55 -4.85 -17.16
N SER A 344 20.24 -4.10 -16.29
CA SER A 344 21.21 -3.07 -16.71
C SER A 344 22.40 -3.65 -17.51
N ASP A 345 22.74 -4.92 -17.32
CA ASP A 345 23.76 -5.64 -18.07
C ASP A 345 23.31 -7.08 -18.33
N LEU A 346 22.76 -7.32 -19.52
CA LEU A 346 22.23 -8.62 -19.89
C LEU A 346 23.34 -9.68 -20.08
N GLU A 347 24.55 -9.29 -20.49
CA GLU A 347 25.65 -10.24 -20.67
C GLU A 347 26.16 -10.74 -19.33
N ARG A 348 26.33 -9.83 -18.35
CA ARG A 348 26.67 -10.22 -16.98
C ARG A 348 25.60 -11.12 -16.38
N LEU A 349 24.32 -10.80 -16.57
CA LEU A 349 23.22 -11.62 -16.09
C LEU A 349 23.22 -13.02 -16.72
N ARG A 350 23.46 -13.13 -18.05
CA ARG A 350 23.63 -14.41 -18.74
C ARG A 350 24.82 -15.21 -18.20
N ALA A 351 25.95 -14.56 -17.94
CA ALA A 351 27.14 -15.22 -17.42
C ALA A 351 26.86 -15.86 -16.05
N ILE A 352 26.17 -15.14 -15.15
CA ILE A 352 25.76 -15.67 -13.84
C ILE A 352 24.83 -16.87 -14.04
N ALA A 353 23.78 -16.73 -14.87
CA ALA A 353 22.79 -17.79 -15.08
C ALA A 353 23.34 -19.06 -15.75
N ARG A 354 24.41 -18.97 -16.55
CA ARG A 354 25.08 -20.16 -17.12
C ARG A 354 25.77 -21.00 -16.04
N ASN A 355 26.30 -20.37 -15.01
CA ASN A 355 26.96 -21.05 -13.90
C ASN A 355 25.96 -21.52 -12.85
N GLN A 356 25.00 -20.65 -12.51
CA GLN A 356 23.99 -20.85 -11.47
C GLN A 356 22.64 -20.36 -12.00
N PRO A 357 21.82 -21.26 -12.61
CA PRO A 357 20.57 -20.88 -13.25
C PRO A 357 19.59 -20.22 -12.27
N PHE A 358 18.73 -19.34 -12.77
CA PHE A 358 17.60 -18.79 -12.02
C PHE A 358 16.50 -18.35 -12.98
N GLN A 359 15.33 -18.05 -12.44
CA GLN A 359 14.13 -17.65 -13.18
C GLN A 359 13.59 -16.35 -12.58
N ILE A 360 12.94 -15.52 -13.39
CA ILE A 360 12.41 -14.23 -12.95
C ILE A 360 10.91 -14.17 -13.23
N VAL A 361 10.14 -13.76 -12.23
CA VAL A 361 8.71 -13.47 -12.37
C VAL A 361 8.45 -12.03 -11.97
N LEU A 362 8.00 -11.25 -12.95
CA LEU A 362 7.67 -9.83 -12.83
C LEU A 362 6.14 -9.64 -12.87
N ALA A 363 5.62 -8.65 -12.17
CA ALA A 363 4.24 -8.19 -12.35
C ALA A 363 4.11 -6.71 -11.94
N GLY A 364 3.11 -6.00 -12.45
CA GLY A 364 2.87 -4.63 -12.04
C GLY A 364 2.03 -3.84 -13.02
N LYS A 365 1.62 -2.65 -12.62
CA LYS A 365 0.78 -1.74 -13.42
C LYS A 365 1.43 -0.37 -13.49
N ALA A 366 1.45 0.25 -14.67
CA ALA A 366 1.79 1.65 -14.85
C ALA A 366 0.51 2.49 -14.77
N HIS A 367 0.58 3.75 -14.33
CA HIS A 367 -0.61 4.61 -14.35
C HIS A 367 -1.05 4.87 -15.79
N PRO A 368 -2.36 5.00 -16.11
CA PRO A 368 -2.83 5.18 -17.49
C PRO A 368 -2.26 6.44 -18.18
N GLN A 369 -1.88 7.45 -17.39
CA GLN A 369 -1.24 8.69 -17.85
C GLN A 369 0.30 8.70 -17.70
N ASP A 370 0.90 7.63 -17.15
CA ASP A 370 2.36 7.53 -16.97
C ASP A 370 2.99 6.76 -18.14
N GLU A 371 3.19 7.49 -19.25
CA GLU A 371 3.78 6.94 -20.47
C GLU A 371 5.19 6.37 -20.25
N ASN A 372 5.96 6.93 -19.31
CA ASN A 372 7.28 6.40 -18.98
C ASN A 372 7.16 5.04 -18.28
N GLY A 373 6.22 4.91 -17.33
CA GLY A 373 5.89 3.64 -16.70
C GLY A 373 5.43 2.57 -17.71
N LYS A 374 4.64 2.95 -18.73
CA LYS A 374 4.21 2.01 -19.79
C LYS A 374 5.38 1.57 -20.67
N ARG A 375 6.25 2.50 -21.08
CA ARG A 375 7.47 2.18 -21.84
C ARG A 375 8.40 1.25 -21.07
N LEU A 376 8.47 1.42 -19.75
CA LEU A 376 9.25 0.54 -18.88
C LEU A 376 8.73 -0.90 -18.92
N ILE A 377 7.41 -1.11 -18.93
CA ILE A 377 6.81 -2.45 -19.11
C ILE A 377 7.20 -3.04 -20.48
N GLU A 378 7.08 -2.26 -21.55
CA GLU A 378 7.48 -2.68 -22.90
C GLU A 378 8.97 -3.08 -22.97
N GLN A 379 9.83 -2.33 -22.30
CA GLN A 379 11.27 -2.63 -22.17
C GLN A 379 11.51 -3.95 -21.40
N LEU A 380 10.81 -4.20 -20.30
CA LEU A 380 10.91 -5.46 -19.56
C LEU A 380 10.54 -6.67 -20.44
N HIS A 381 9.52 -6.54 -21.29
CA HIS A 381 9.20 -7.56 -22.30
C HIS A 381 10.31 -7.72 -23.35
N ALA A 382 10.95 -6.63 -23.78
CA ALA A 382 12.10 -6.71 -24.67
C ALA A 382 13.30 -7.42 -24.03
N HIS A 383 13.58 -7.16 -22.75
CA HIS A 383 14.61 -7.86 -21.98
C HIS A 383 14.28 -9.36 -21.82
N ALA A 384 13.02 -9.70 -21.54
CA ALA A 384 12.57 -11.09 -21.48
C ALA A 384 12.81 -11.84 -22.79
N ARG A 385 12.51 -11.21 -23.95
CA ARG A 385 12.82 -11.77 -25.28
C ARG A 385 14.31 -11.90 -25.53
N ALA A 386 15.11 -10.91 -25.13
CA ALA A 386 16.56 -10.95 -25.31
C ALA A 386 17.19 -12.08 -24.49
N LEU A 387 16.70 -12.34 -23.28
CA LEU A 387 17.21 -13.39 -22.38
C LEU A 387 16.62 -14.78 -22.67
N ALA A 388 15.71 -14.88 -23.65
CA ALA A 388 15.08 -16.14 -24.03
C ALA A 388 16.12 -17.23 -24.31
N GLY A 389 15.88 -18.43 -23.78
CA GLY A 389 16.79 -19.57 -23.89
C GLY A 389 17.95 -19.58 -22.88
N THR A 390 18.21 -18.48 -22.15
CA THR A 390 19.20 -18.46 -21.06
C THR A 390 18.54 -18.31 -19.68
N ILE A 391 17.63 -17.34 -19.54
CA ILE A 391 16.94 -17.04 -18.27
C ILE A 391 15.44 -16.95 -18.58
N PRO A 392 14.61 -17.84 -18.02
CA PRO A 392 13.16 -17.67 -18.09
C PRO A 392 12.74 -16.39 -17.35
N VAL A 393 12.22 -15.42 -18.10
CA VAL A 393 11.65 -14.17 -17.56
C VAL A 393 10.20 -14.11 -17.96
N VAL A 394 9.30 -14.11 -16.96
CA VAL A 394 7.86 -14.06 -17.18
C VAL A 394 7.30 -12.78 -16.57
N TYR A 395 6.53 -12.03 -17.36
CA TYR A 395 5.74 -10.91 -16.87
C TYR A 395 4.28 -11.34 -16.76
N LEU A 396 3.70 -11.28 -15.56
CA LEU A 396 2.32 -11.65 -15.31
C LEU A 396 1.42 -10.40 -15.37
N PRO A 397 0.40 -10.39 -16.23
CA PRO A 397 -0.52 -9.26 -16.35
C PRO A 397 -1.46 -9.17 -15.15
N ASP A 398 -2.07 -8.00 -15.01
CA ASP A 398 -3.19 -7.71 -14.11
C ASP A 398 -2.92 -8.02 -12.63
N TYR A 399 -1.76 -7.57 -12.14
CA TYR A 399 -1.37 -7.73 -10.74
C TYR A 399 -2.45 -7.21 -9.77
N ASP A 400 -2.99 -8.13 -8.98
CA ASP A 400 -4.06 -7.92 -8.00
C ASP A 400 -3.74 -8.59 -6.65
N LEU A 401 -4.73 -8.67 -5.76
CA LEU A 401 -4.54 -9.29 -4.44
C LEU A 401 -4.27 -10.80 -4.52
N ALA A 402 -4.96 -11.51 -5.42
CA ALA A 402 -4.83 -12.97 -5.56
C ALA A 402 -3.47 -13.35 -6.14
N LEU A 403 -3.03 -12.63 -7.18
CA LEU A 403 -1.70 -12.82 -7.74
C LEU A 403 -0.61 -12.42 -6.74
N ALA A 404 -0.79 -11.36 -5.97
CA ALA A 404 0.13 -10.98 -4.91
C ALA A 404 0.31 -12.09 -3.85
N GLN A 405 -0.77 -12.74 -3.41
CA GLN A 405 -0.70 -13.85 -2.46
C GLN A 405 0.10 -15.02 -3.02
N THR A 406 -0.13 -15.37 -4.28
CA THR A 406 0.59 -16.45 -4.95
C THR A 406 2.08 -16.12 -5.13
N LEU A 407 2.37 -14.92 -5.62
CA LEU A 407 3.73 -14.50 -5.95
C LEU A 407 4.59 -14.31 -4.70
N THR A 408 4.08 -13.61 -3.68
CA THR A 408 4.85 -13.36 -2.44
C THR A 408 5.09 -14.63 -1.62
N ALA A 409 4.29 -15.67 -1.83
CA ALA A 409 4.48 -16.96 -1.15
C ALA A 409 5.38 -17.94 -1.93
N GLY A 410 5.30 -17.96 -3.27
CA GLY A 410 5.92 -19.02 -4.07
C GLY A 410 7.30 -18.70 -4.68
N VAL A 411 7.76 -17.45 -4.62
CA VAL A 411 9.12 -17.09 -5.09
C VAL A 411 10.16 -17.43 -4.03
N ASP A 412 11.39 -17.71 -4.46
CA ASP A 412 12.49 -18.02 -3.54
C ASP A 412 13.14 -16.75 -2.99
N VAL A 413 13.17 -15.66 -3.78
CA VAL A 413 13.70 -14.35 -3.35
C VAL A 413 12.75 -13.25 -3.78
N TRP A 414 12.40 -12.36 -2.84
CA TRP A 414 11.64 -11.16 -3.14
C TRP A 414 12.57 -9.96 -3.41
N LEU A 415 12.61 -9.49 -4.65
CA LEU A 415 13.48 -8.41 -5.12
C LEU A 415 12.79 -7.05 -5.00
N ASN A 416 13.47 -6.06 -4.40
CA ASN A 416 13.05 -4.65 -4.46
C ASN A 416 14.25 -3.73 -4.72
N THR A 417 14.12 -2.82 -5.69
CA THR A 417 15.24 -1.97 -6.12
C THR A 417 14.90 -0.46 -6.08
N PRO A 418 14.16 0.05 -5.06
CA PRO A 418 13.77 1.46 -5.04
C PRO A 418 14.98 2.38 -4.99
N LEU A 419 14.87 3.57 -5.56
CA LEU A 419 15.85 4.65 -5.44
C LEU A 419 15.70 5.34 -4.07
N PRO A 420 16.72 5.31 -3.20
CA PRO A 420 16.66 6.01 -1.92
C PRO A 420 16.60 7.53 -2.10
N PRO A 421 15.88 8.28 -1.23
CA PRO A 421 15.02 7.82 -0.15
C PRO A 421 13.52 7.83 -0.55
N LEU A 422 13.20 7.36 -1.77
CA LEU A 422 11.87 7.50 -2.38
C LEU A 422 10.90 6.37 -1.98
N GLU A 423 11.34 5.41 -1.17
CA GLU A 423 10.49 4.41 -0.54
C GLU A 423 10.12 4.81 0.90
N ALA A 424 8.86 5.15 1.14
CA ALA A 424 8.39 5.41 2.49
C ALA A 424 8.36 4.15 3.37
N SER A 425 7.98 3.00 2.84
CA SER A 425 7.93 1.73 3.58
C SER A 425 8.16 0.55 2.64
N GLY A 426 7.11 -0.09 2.12
CA GLY A 426 7.20 -1.22 1.19
C GLY A 426 6.66 -2.51 1.78
N THR A 427 5.35 -2.69 1.79
CA THR A 427 4.72 -3.84 2.47
C THR A 427 4.85 -5.17 1.72
N SER A 428 5.25 -5.18 0.44
CA SER A 428 5.38 -6.41 -0.35
C SER A 428 6.41 -7.39 0.24
N GLY A 429 7.55 -6.88 0.67
CA GLY A 429 8.57 -7.69 1.33
C GLY A 429 8.15 -8.24 2.69
N MET A 430 7.29 -7.50 3.41
CA MET A 430 6.70 -7.96 4.67
C MET A 430 5.74 -9.15 4.44
N LYS A 431 5.02 -9.17 3.32
CA LYS A 431 4.14 -10.29 2.94
C LYS A 431 4.94 -11.55 2.65
N ALA A 432 6.03 -11.39 1.89
CA ALA A 432 6.94 -12.48 1.55
C ALA A 432 7.53 -13.16 2.79
N ALA A 433 7.84 -12.37 3.83
CA ALA A 433 8.38 -12.89 5.10
C ALA A 433 7.46 -13.90 5.82
N PHE A 434 6.13 -13.80 5.68
CA PHE A 434 5.18 -14.77 6.27
C PHE A 434 5.22 -16.15 5.61
N ASN A 435 5.95 -16.29 4.50
CA ASN A 435 6.12 -17.53 3.76
C ASN A 435 7.59 -17.96 3.75
N GLY A 436 8.40 -17.43 4.66
CA GLY A 436 9.83 -17.74 4.71
C GLY A 436 10.63 -17.25 3.51
N VAL A 437 10.10 -16.33 2.70
CA VAL A 437 10.78 -15.80 1.51
C VAL A 437 11.73 -14.66 1.91
N PRO A 438 13.06 -14.83 1.75
CA PRO A 438 14.02 -13.77 2.01
C PRO A 438 13.89 -12.61 1.01
N ASN A 439 14.28 -11.41 1.46
CA ASN A 439 14.30 -10.23 0.59
C ASN A 439 15.71 -9.96 0.07
N LEU A 440 15.82 -9.50 -1.17
CA LEU A 440 17.03 -8.89 -1.73
C LEU A 440 16.67 -7.47 -2.12
N SER A 441 17.15 -6.48 -1.38
CA SER A 441 16.66 -5.11 -1.56
C SER A 441 17.69 -4.03 -1.27
N VAL A 442 17.56 -2.91 -1.99
CA VAL A 442 18.24 -1.66 -1.62
C VAL A 442 17.74 -1.21 -0.25
N LEU A 443 18.64 -0.66 0.58
CA LEU A 443 18.34 -0.17 1.93
C LEU A 443 17.54 1.14 1.88
N ASP A 444 16.23 1.01 1.74
CA ASP A 444 15.27 2.12 1.82
C ASP A 444 13.95 1.69 2.47
N GLY A 445 13.15 2.65 2.92
CA GLY A 445 11.85 2.41 3.55
C GLY A 445 11.91 1.43 4.72
N TRP A 446 11.07 0.38 4.67
CA TRP A 446 10.99 -0.63 5.73
C TRP A 446 12.24 -1.51 5.81
N TRP A 447 12.98 -1.65 4.70
CA TRP A 447 14.09 -2.58 4.64
C TRP A 447 15.26 -2.13 5.51
N ILE A 448 15.37 -0.84 5.80
CA ILE A 448 16.31 -0.31 6.81
C ILE A 448 16.02 -0.90 8.20
N GLU A 449 14.74 -1.13 8.54
CA GLU A 449 14.34 -1.72 9.81
C GLU A 449 14.38 -3.26 9.78
N GLY A 450 14.15 -3.87 8.61
CA GLY A 450 13.99 -5.32 8.43
C GLY A 450 15.23 -6.07 7.95
N CYS A 451 16.25 -5.38 7.43
CA CYS A 451 17.45 -6.02 6.89
C CYS A 451 18.41 -6.41 8.02
N LEU A 452 18.50 -7.72 8.26
CA LEU A 452 19.62 -8.36 8.94
C LEU A 452 20.35 -9.20 7.91
N GLU A 453 21.51 -8.72 7.46
CA GLU A 453 22.31 -9.29 6.37
C GLU A 453 22.59 -10.78 6.61
N GLY A 454 22.20 -11.63 5.66
CA GLY A 454 22.38 -13.08 5.73
C GLY A 454 21.48 -13.80 6.74
N VAL A 455 20.59 -13.08 7.44
CA VAL A 455 19.62 -13.66 8.39
C VAL A 455 18.21 -13.55 7.85
N THR A 456 17.84 -12.40 7.30
CA THR A 456 16.48 -12.12 6.79
C THR A 456 16.42 -11.96 5.26
N GLY A 457 17.60 -11.90 4.64
CA GLY A 457 17.79 -11.43 3.29
C GLY A 457 19.11 -10.67 3.16
N TRP A 458 19.20 -9.86 2.11
CA TRP A 458 20.43 -9.15 1.77
C TRP A 458 20.17 -7.72 1.29
N ALA A 459 21.09 -6.83 1.64
CA ALA A 459 21.16 -5.49 1.11
C ALA A 459 21.80 -5.47 -0.30
N ILE A 460 21.28 -4.60 -1.17
CA ILE A 460 21.93 -4.21 -2.43
C ILE A 460 22.63 -2.87 -2.20
N GLY A 461 23.95 -2.86 -2.38
CA GLY A 461 24.78 -1.67 -2.14
C GLY A 461 24.94 -1.33 -0.65
N ASP A 462 25.56 -0.19 -0.36
CA ASP A 462 25.68 0.37 0.99
C ASP A 462 24.64 1.50 1.21
N THR A 463 24.53 1.98 2.44
CA THR A 463 23.62 3.09 2.79
C THR A 463 24.03 4.44 2.19
N ALA A 464 25.17 4.52 1.51
CA ALA A 464 25.78 5.76 1.00
C ALA A 464 25.83 5.84 -0.54
N GLY A 465 25.41 4.79 -1.25
CA GLY A 465 25.75 4.57 -2.65
C GLY A 465 24.91 5.34 -3.67
N MET A 466 25.59 6.05 -4.57
CA MET A 466 25.03 6.63 -5.79
C MET A 466 24.30 5.57 -6.64
N ALA A 467 23.24 5.98 -7.34
CA ALA A 467 22.35 5.10 -8.11
C ALA A 467 23.10 4.08 -9.01
N ASP A 468 24.21 4.51 -9.61
CA ASP A 468 25.00 3.78 -10.61
C ASP A 468 25.76 2.55 -10.07
N GLY A 469 26.06 2.50 -8.76
CA GLY A 469 26.76 1.37 -8.14
C GLY A 469 25.85 0.16 -7.83
N ASN A 470 24.53 0.36 -7.82
CA ASN A 470 23.59 -0.66 -7.34
C ASN A 470 23.49 -1.88 -8.26
N ALA A 471 23.65 -1.71 -9.58
CA ALA A 471 23.59 -2.83 -10.52
C ALA A 471 24.75 -3.81 -10.31
N HIS A 472 25.98 -3.31 -10.19
CA HIS A 472 27.16 -4.14 -9.89
C HIS A 472 27.02 -4.84 -8.55
N ALA A 473 26.63 -4.11 -7.50
CA ALA A 473 26.41 -4.69 -6.18
C ALA A 473 25.32 -5.77 -6.17
N LEU A 474 24.26 -5.60 -6.97
CA LEU A 474 23.22 -6.61 -7.16
C LEU A 474 23.79 -7.87 -7.81
N TYR A 475 24.54 -7.74 -8.91
CA TYR A 475 25.14 -8.90 -9.59
C TYR A 475 26.14 -9.64 -8.71
N ASP A 476 27.00 -8.93 -7.97
CA ASP A 476 27.96 -9.54 -7.05
C ASP A 476 27.23 -10.26 -5.92
N LYS A 477 26.16 -9.67 -5.36
CA LYS A 477 25.35 -10.31 -4.32
C LYS A 477 24.67 -11.57 -4.84
N LEU A 478 24.13 -11.54 -6.06
CA LEU A 478 23.52 -12.70 -6.72
C LEU A 478 24.53 -13.84 -6.91
N GLU A 479 25.66 -13.54 -7.57
CA GLU A 479 26.66 -14.54 -7.97
C GLU A 479 27.44 -15.12 -6.79
N GLN A 480 27.80 -14.31 -5.81
CA GLN A 480 28.74 -14.69 -4.76
C GLN A 480 28.05 -15.12 -3.45
N VAL A 481 26.78 -14.77 -3.25
CA VAL A 481 26.09 -14.99 -1.97
C VAL A 481 24.76 -15.72 -2.15
N VAL A 482 23.81 -15.12 -2.87
CA VAL A 482 22.42 -15.63 -2.88
C VAL A 482 22.31 -16.96 -3.61
N LEU A 483 22.78 -17.04 -4.86
CA LEU A 483 22.66 -18.25 -5.66
C LEU A 483 23.55 -19.40 -5.11
N PRO A 484 24.81 -19.19 -4.67
CA PRO A 484 25.59 -20.25 -4.03
C PRO A 484 24.91 -20.80 -2.78
N LEU A 485 24.31 -19.95 -1.95
CA LEU A 485 23.60 -20.38 -0.73
C LEU A 485 22.33 -21.18 -1.07
N TYR A 486 21.58 -20.76 -2.09
CA TYR A 486 20.41 -21.52 -2.55
C TYR A 486 20.82 -22.90 -3.07
N TYR A 487 21.82 -22.99 -3.95
CA TYR A 487 22.26 -24.28 -4.49
C TYR A 487 22.96 -25.17 -3.45
N GLY A 488 23.54 -24.59 -2.40
CA GLY A 488 24.06 -25.29 -1.22
C GLY A 488 23.02 -25.56 -0.13
N HIS A 489 21.71 -25.51 -0.43
CA HIS A 489 20.66 -25.59 0.61
C HIS A 489 20.68 -26.88 1.43
N SER A 490 21.30 -27.95 0.95
CA SER A 490 21.52 -29.20 1.71
C SER A 490 22.20 -28.98 3.04
N ASP A 491 22.95 -27.88 3.18
CA ASP A 491 23.72 -27.53 4.37
C ASP A 491 22.88 -26.75 5.40
N GLY A 492 21.57 -26.63 5.14
CA GLY A 492 20.58 -25.89 5.94
C GLY A 492 20.76 -24.37 5.90
N GLY A 493 21.76 -23.86 5.20
CA GLY A 493 22.07 -22.42 5.12
C GLY A 493 20.91 -21.59 4.62
N TRP A 494 20.29 -22.01 3.51
CA TRP A 494 19.13 -21.35 2.95
C TRP A 494 17.93 -21.34 3.92
N ILE A 495 17.63 -22.49 4.52
CA ILE A 495 16.49 -22.64 5.45
C ILE A 495 16.68 -21.78 6.70
N ARG A 496 17.92 -21.58 7.17
CA ARG A 496 18.21 -20.62 8.25
C ARG A 496 17.81 -19.19 7.88
N VAL A 497 18.02 -18.75 6.64
CA VAL A 497 17.58 -17.43 6.17
C VAL A 497 16.05 -17.37 6.09
N MET A 498 15.40 -18.43 5.60
CA MET A 498 13.94 -18.51 5.57
C MET A 498 13.33 -18.39 6.97
N LYS A 499 13.90 -19.10 7.95
CA LYS A 499 13.53 -19.01 9.36
C LYS A 499 13.79 -17.63 9.96
N GLY A 500 14.87 -16.96 9.55
CA GLY A 500 15.15 -15.59 9.96
C GLY A 500 14.14 -14.59 9.38
N ALA A 501 13.74 -14.75 8.11
CA ALA A 501 12.66 -13.96 7.51
C ALA A 501 11.34 -14.10 8.33
N ILE A 502 10.98 -15.30 8.77
CA ILE A 502 9.79 -15.51 9.61
C ILE A 502 10.00 -14.91 11.01
N SER A 503 11.04 -15.35 11.71
CA SER A 503 11.25 -15.03 13.13
C SER A 503 11.61 -13.57 13.41
N LYS A 504 12.23 -12.87 12.46
CA LYS A 504 12.62 -11.45 12.63
C LYS A 504 11.68 -10.51 11.90
N ASN A 505 11.28 -10.84 10.66
CA ASN A 505 10.43 -9.96 9.87
C ASN A 505 8.93 -10.24 10.08
N ALA A 506 8.43 -11.46 9.83
CA ALA A 506 7.00 -11.74 9.97
C ALA A 506 6.47 -11.52 11.40
N SER A 507 7.28 -11.85 12.41
CA SER A 507 6.93 -11.64 13.83
C SER A 507 6.80 -10.16 14.23
N TYR A 508 7.45 -9.24 13.52
CA TYR A 508 7.48 -7.81 13.84
C TYR A 508 6.63 -6.95 12.89
N PHE A 509 6.74 -7.16 11.58
CA PHE A 509 6.06 -6.38 10.54
C PHE A 509 4.64 -6.88 10.24
N ASN A 510 3.88 -7.11 11.31
CA ASN A 510 2.48 -7.50 11.25
C ASN A 510 1.54 -6.33 11.58
N SER A 511 0.35 -6.33 10.98
CA SER A 511 -0.62 -5.28 11.22
C SER A 511 -1.29 -5.35 12.60
N HIS A 512 -1.12 -6.43 13.38
CA HIS A 512 -1.63 -6.49 14.77
C HIS A 512 -0.81 -5.54 15.66
N ARG A 513 0.53 -5.61 15.56
CA ARG A 513 1.45 -4.67 16.20
C ARG A 513 1.23 -3.24 15.72
N MET A 514 0.99 -3.04 14.43
CA MET A 514 0.68 -1.72 13.86
C MET A 514 -0.61 -1.14 14.47
N MET A 515 -1.71 -1.90 14.46
CA MET A 515 -2.99 -1.45 14.99
C MET A 515 -2.98 -1.25 16.50
N ARG A 516 -2.27 -2.08 17.26
CA ARG A 516 -2.06 -1.87 18.71
C ARG A 516 -1.37 -0.54 18.97
N ARG A 517 -0.34 -0.19 18.19
CA ARG A 517 0.34 1.12 18.30
C ARG A 517 -0.57 2.28 17.89
N TYR A 518 -1.37 2.14 16.84
CA TYR A 518 -2.37 3.17 16.51
C TYR A 518 -3.36 3.38 17.66
N ALA A 519 -3.91 2.31 18.21
CA ALA A 519 -4.85 2.38 19.33
C ALA A 519 -4.24 3.09 20.55
N THR A 520 -3.00 2.76 20.93
CA THR A 520 -2.37 3.32 22.13
C THR A 520 -1.73 4.69 21.93
N GLU A 521 -1.15 4.96 20.75
CA GLU A 521 -0.36 6.17 20.52
C GLU A 521 -1.14 7.27 19.81
N ALA A 522 -2.16 6.94 19.01
CA ALA A 522 -2.91 7.88 18.19
C ALA A 522 -4.35 8.08 18.65
N TYR A 523 -5.05 7.01 19.06
CA TYR A 523 -6.49 7.06 19.33
C TYR A 523 -6.89 7.18 20.80
N ALA A 524 -6.06 6.71 21.73
CA ALA A 524 -6.34 6.74 23.17
C ALA A 524 -5.75 7.96 23.89
N ARG A 525 -5.54 9.07 23.16
CA ARG A 525 -4.94 10.29 23.71
C ARG A 525 -5.93 11.13 24.49
#